data_AF-A0AA38UDG5-F1
#
_entry.id   AF-A0AA38UDG5-F1
#
_cell.length_a   1.000
_cell.length_b   1.000
_cell.length_c   1.000
_cell.angle_alpha   90.00
_cell.angle_beta   90.00
_cell.angle_gamma   90.00
#
_symmetry.space_group_name_H-M   'P 1'
#
loop_
_entity.id
_entity.type
_entity.pdbx_description
1 polymer ?
#
loop_
_entity_poly.entity_id
_entity_poly.type
_entity_poly.pdbx_seq_one_letter_code
_entity_poly.pdbx_strand_id
1 'polypeptide(L)'
;MFLHSPLQPSTTPSYQTHAWESTSMRNYHSLSRQNTPISDNGTLLDYQNLQQQFTILANEDVEMQAPMSAENSFYVVPDTNILLHYLDALAAFADDIERSLQKENERDKHHAMIVIPSAVAAELDWQKKDIWFSRKAIVWMWEKSKQKNVLKGQADHERLKACDSNDRKIIDCALFFAQKRRTLLCSADRNLCFQASSQGEVNLGVMNPLDYKNLRWSSRVLGSALFGPEFEHDFEDWSPTYTERSNVVRLNDTPSDDTGMDVDTDHMDVDDIYEEDAQNRVHHQICDVFVALLRELVASDQRDYQRRARDGTAASIHAPSSSRSIHAPKRDVKVTDMTIADIVDYVAYPPSGRPVQLSKQPSLDRFLAKPYKARTGWRKGNDWSRQDWRIALRDLRKIGQAWDKKGSDIVKVLEFDLLPHLKTVFADDDFEI
;
A
#
# COMPACT_ATOMS: atom_id res chain seq x y z
N MET A 1 35.29 -60.06 -32.23
CA MET A 1 35.40 -61.08 -31.16
C MET A 1 36.36 -60.51 -30.10
N PHE A 2 35.84 -59.71 -29.17
CA PHE A 2 36.56 -59.29 -27.96
C PHE A 2 35.54 -59.13 -26.84
N LEU A 3 35.89 -59.72 -25.71
CA LEU A 3 35.02 -60.11 -24.60
C LEU A 3 34.73 -58.94 -23.65
N HIS A 4 33.53 -58.99 -23.08
CA HIS A 4 33.05 -58.17 -21.96
C HIS A 4 33.94 -58.27 -20.72
N SER A 5 34.07 -57.15 -20.00
CA SER A 5 34.38 -57.12 -18.56
C SER A 5 33.27 -56.36 -17.83
N PRO A 6 32.74 -56.88 -16.70
CA PRO A 6 31.68 -56.23 -15.96
C PRO A 6 32.25 -55.26 -14.91
N LEU A 7 31.65 -54.07 -14.82
CA LEU A 7 31.90 -53.07 -13.77
C LEU A 7 31.24 -53.52 -12.45
N GLN A 8 32.01 -53.45 -11.36
CA GLN A 8 31.53 -53.66 -9.98
C GLN A 8 30.79 -52.43 -9.44
N PRO A 9 29.82 -52.61 -8.52
CA PRO A 9 29.10 -51.51 -7.90
C PRO A 9 29.89 -50.88 -6.73
N SER A 10 29.98 -49.55 -6.74
CA SER A 10 30.55 -48.73 -5.68
C SER A 10 29.66 -48.71 -4.43
N THR A 11 30.25 -49.00 -3.29
CA THR A 11 29.68 -48.91 -1.94
C THR A 11 29.45 -47.46 -1.53
N THR A 12 28.22 -47.12 -1.17
CA THR A 12 27.84 -45.85 -0.51
C THR A 12 28.08 -45.91 1.00
N PRO A 13 28.60 -44.85 1.64
CA PRO A 13 28.74 -44.80 3.09
C PRO A 13 27.43 -44.44 3.79
N SER A 14 27.06 -45.23 4.80
CA SER A 14 25.93 -45.00 5.69
C SER A 14 26.22 -43.86 6.67
N TYR A 15 25.43 -42.79 6.63
CA TYR A 15 25.42 -41.76 7.67
C TYR A 15 24.57 -42.21 8.85
N GLN A 16 25.18 -42.27 10.03
CA GLN A 16 24.53 -42.47 11.32
C GLN A 16 23.75 -41.21 11.71
N THR A 17 22.45 -41.34 11.88
CA THR A 17 21.59 -40.33 12.50
C THR A 17 21.75 -40.38 14.02
N HIS A 18 22.30 -39.32 14.62
CA HIS A 18 22.28 -39.11 16.07
C HIS A 18 20.87 -38.71 16.51
N ALA A 19 20.26 -39.58 17.31
CA ALA A 19 19.05 -39.29 18.07
C ALA A 19 19.36 -38.26 19.16
N TRP A 20 18.62 -37.15 19.16
CA TRP A 20 18.55 -36.24 20.30
C TRP A 20 17.30 -36.58 21.12
N GLU A 21 17.54 -36.97 22.36
CA GLU A 21 16.53 -37.31 23.36
C GLU A 21 15.65 -36.10 23.69
N SER A 22 14.35 -36.23 23.43
CA SER A 22 13.34 -35.27 23.86
C SER A 22 12.89 -35.60 25.28
N THR A 23 13.39 -34.84 26.26
CA THR A 23 12.94 -34.91 27.65
C THR A 23 11.84 -33.88 27.89
N SER A 24 10.61 -34.40 28.06
CA SER A 24 9.57 -33.95 28.99
C SER A 24 9.34 -32.43 29.19
N MET A 25 8.21 -31.93 28.72
CA MET A 25 7.37 -31.01 29.52
C MET A 25 5.90 -31.37 29.42
N ARG A 26 5.30 -31.48 30.61
CA ARG A 26 3.96 -31.98 30.90
C ARG A 26 2.87 -30.95 30.61
N ASN A 27 1.74 -31.48 30.18
CA ASN A 27 0.37 -31.03 30.37
C ASN A 27 0.15 -29.87 31.36
N TYR A 28 -0.41 -28.78 30.83
CA TYR A 28 -1.36 -27.95 31.57
C TYR A 28 -2.67 -27.86 30.77
N HIS A 29 -3.64 -28.70 31.17
CA HIS A 29 -5.05 -28.39 30.98
C HIS A 29 -5.51 -27.65 32.24
N SER A 30 -5.88 -26.38 32.11
CA SER A 30 -6.74 -25.69 33.07
C SER A 30 -7.86 -24.99 32.30
N LEU A 31 -9.07 -25.52 32.50
CA LEU A 31 -10.33 -24.85 32.23
C LEU A 31 -10.47 -23.69 33.20
N SER A 32 -10.39 -22.46 32.70
CA SER A 32 -10.89 -21.27 33.40
C SER A 32 -11.78 -20.48 32.45
N ARG A 33 -13.09 -20.54 32.72
CA ARG A 33 -14.03 -19.49 32.34
C ARG A 33 -13.50 -18.18 32.90
N GLN A 34 -13.19 -17.22 32.03
CA GLN A 34 -13.03 -15.83 32.42
C GLN A 34 -14.00 -14.99 31.62
N ASN A 35 -14.91 -14.34 32.35
CA ASN A 35 -15.62 -13.16 31.92
C ASN A 35 -14.58 -12.18 31.35
N THR A 36 -14.73 -11.82 30.07
CA THR A 36 -13.97 -10.70 29.52
C THR A 36 -14.48 -9.42 30.18
N PRO A 37 -13.62 -8.66 30.88
CA PRO A 37 -13.97 -7.30 31.21
C PRO A 37 -14.08 -6.55 29.88
N ILE A 38 -15.17 -5.81 29.71
CA ILE A 38 -15.29 -4.80 28.66
C ILE A 38 -14.16 -3.80 28.92
N SER A 39 -13.03 -4.02 28.25
CA SER A 39 -11.92 -3.08 28.26
C SER A 39 -12.34 -1.90 27.41
N ASP A 40 -12.40 -0.75 28.06
CA ASP A 40 -12.60 0.56 27.46
C ASP A 40 -11.32 0.94 26.67
N ASN A 41 -11.07 0.22 25.58
CA ASN A 41 -9.99 0.48 24.63
C ASN A 41 -10.41 1.64 23.72
N GLY A 42 -10.35 2.84 24.29
CA GLY A 42 -10.61 4.09 23.60
C GLY A 42 -9.56 4.39 22.52
N THR A 43 -9.95 4.14 21.27
CA THR A 43 -9.67 4.95 20.06
C THR A 43 -8.23 5.43 19.86
N LEU A 44 -7.34 4.47 19.59
CA LEU A 44 -6.34 4.66 18.53
C LEU A 44 -7.11 4.73 17.19
N LEU A 45 -6.66 5.51 16.22
CA LEU A 45 -7.10 5.35 14.84
C LEU A 45 -6.63 3.94 14.43
N ASP A 46 -7.50 2.96 14.60
CA ASP A 46 -7.08 1.58 14.60
C ASP A 46 -6.85 1.17 13.15
N TYR A 47 -5.60 1.24 12.67
CA TYR A 47 -5.25 0.69 11.36
C TYR A 47 -5.56 -0.81 11.29
N GLN A 48 -5.58 -1.48 12.45
CA GLN A 48 -6.13 -2.83 12.59
C GLN A 48 -7.61 -2.86 12.18
N ASN A 49 -8.36 -1.78 12.39
CA ASN A 49 -9.74 -1.62 11.93
C ASN A 49 -9.81 -1.35 10.42
N LEU A 50 -8.87 -0.64 9.79
CA LEU A 50 -8.84 -0.53 8.32
C LEU A 50 -8.61 -1.88 7.65
N GLN A 51 -7.74 -2.72 8.21
CA GLN A 51 -7.53 -4.07 7.72
C GLN A 51 -8.69 -5.00 8.06
N GLN A 52 -9.24 -4.95 9.28
CA GLN A 52 -10.46 -5.70 9.62
C GLN A 52 -11.59 -5.32 8.67
N GLN A 53 -11.75 -4.02 8.39
CA GLN A 53 -12.69 -3.56 7.38
C GLN A 53 -12.34 -4.07 5.99
N PHE A 54 -11.06 -4.15 5.61
CA PHE A 54 -10.64 -4.76 4.35
C PHE A 54 -11.00 -6.25 4.27
N THR A 55 -10.78 -7.02 5.34
CA THR A 55 -11.15 -8.45 5.44
C THR A 55 -12.67 -8.64 5.46
N ILE A 56 -13.40 -7.79 6.19
CA ILE A 56 -14.87 -7.76 6.20
C ILE A 56 -15.36 -7.46 4.79
N LEU A 57 -14.83 -6.43 4.15
CA LEU A 57 -15.16 -6.09 2.76
C LEU A 57 -14.90 -7.28 1.85
N ALA A 58 -13.72 -7.91 1.93
CA ALA A 58 -13.38 -9.08 1.12
C ALA A 58 -14.37 -10.25 1.30
N ASN A 59 -14.84 -10.48 2.52
CA ASN A 59 -15.81 -11.54 2.83
C ASN A 59 -17.25 -11.16 2.46
N GLU A 60 -17.62 -9.88 2.55
CA GLU A 60 -18.93 -9.35 2.13
C GLU A 60 -19.02 -9.20 0.60
N ASP A 61 -17.89 -9.18 -0.11
CA ASP A 61 -17.79 -8.99 -1.57
C ASP A 61 -18.14 -10.24 -2.39
N VAL A 62 -19.23 -10.92 -2.03
CA VAL A 62 -19.75 -12.10 -2.74
C VAL A 62 -20.13 -11.77 -4.20
N GLU A 63 -20.35 -10.48 -4.52
CA GLU A 63 -20.79 -10.00 -5.84
C GLU A 63 -19.66 -9.54 -6.78
N MET A 64 -18.40 -9.48 -6.32
CA MET A 64 -17.24 -9.19 -7.18
C MET A 64 -16.78 -10.43 -7.97
N GLN A 65 -17.73 -11.05 -8.65
CA GLN A 65 -17.42 -11.93 -9.77
C GLN A 65 -16.99 -11.03 -10.91
N ALA A 66 -15.67 -10.94 -11.15
CA ALA A 66 -15.10 -10.30 -12.33
C ALA A 66 -15.98 -10.67 -13.54
N PRO A 67 -16.52 -9.67 -14.27
CA PRO A 67 -17.69 -9.81 -15.14
C PRO A 67 -17.67 -11.17 -15.81
N MET A 68 -18.65 -12.03 -15.49
CA MET A 68 -18.63 -13.45 -15.85
C MET A 68 -18.44 -13.68 -17.36
N SER A 69 -18.68 -12.64 -18.17
CA SER A 69 -18.54 -12.59 -19.62
C SER A 69 -17.11 -12.39 -20.15
N ALA A 70 -16.12 -12.01 -19.34
CA ALA A 70 -14.76 -11.80 -19.82
C ALA A 70 -13.93 -13.10 -19.71
N GLU A 71 -14.02 -13.97 -20.72
CA GLU A 71 -13.12 -15.15 -20.86
C GLU A 71 -11.64 -14.76 -20.80
N ASN A 72 -11.32 -13.50 -21.11
CA ASN A 72 -9.97 -12.93 -21.14
C ASN A 72 -9.58 -12.11 -19.91
N SER A 73 -10.23 -12.31 -18.74
CA SER A 73 -9.82 -11.60 -17.53
C SER A 73 -8.67 -12.31 -16.79
N PHE A 74 -7.75 -11.54 -16.24
CA PHE A 74 -6.59 -12.06 -15.49
C PHE A 74 -6.69 -11.79 -13.99
N TYR A 75 -6.03 -12.62 -13.19
CA TYR A 75 -5.76 -12.32 -11.78
C TYR A 75 -4.29 -11.98 -11.56
N VAL A 76 -4.03 -10.98 -10.73
CA VAL A 76 -2.68 -10.65 -10.25
C VAL A 76 -2.65 -10.83 -8.74
N VAL A 77 -1.73 -11.65 -8.25
CA VAL A 77 -1.58 -11.95 -6.82
C VAL A 77 -0.22 -11.43 -6.37
N PRO A 78 -0.14 -10.26 -5.71
CA PRO A 78 1.11 -9.75 -5.16
C PRO A 78 1.43 -10.39 -3.81
N ASP A 79 2.71 -10.56 -3.50
CA ASP A 79 3.20 -10.77 -2.13
C ASP A 79 3.38 -9.45 -1.36
N THR A 80 3.81 -9.56 -0.11
CA THR A 80 4.09 -8.40 0.76
C THR A 80 5.22 -7.53 0.20
N ASN A 81 6.28 -8.12 -0.35
CA ASN A 81 7.42 -7.37 -0.88
C ASN A 81 7.04 -6.53 -2.12
N ILE A 82 6.13 -7.01 -2.97
CA ILE A 82 5.57 -6.22 -4.06
C ILE A 82 4.85 -4.99 -3.51
N LEU A 83 4.02 -5.14 -2.48
CA LEU A 83 3.31 -4.02 -1.87
C LEU A 83 4.22 -3.05 -1.11
N LEU A 84 5.36 -3.51 -0.58
CA LEU A 84 6.30 -2.64 0.12
C LEU A 84 7.21 -1.86 -0.82
N HIS A 85 7.72 -2.50 -1.88
CA HIS A 85 8.79 -1.93 -2.71
C HIS A 85 8.36 -1.58 -4.13
N TYR A 86 7.28 -2.17 -4.64
CA TYR A 86 6.82 -2.05 -6.02
C TYR A 86 5.37 -1.57 -6.14
N LEU A 87 4.86 -0.94 -5.07
CA LEU A 87 3.50 -0.44 -5.00
C LEU A 87 3.18 0.55 -6.11
N ASP A 88 4.13 1.44 -6.46
CA ASP A 88 3.89 2.49 -7.46
C ASP A 88 3.61 1.89 -8.84
N ALA A 89 4.34 0.84 -9.23
CA ALA A 89 4.08 0.11 -10.48
C ALA A 89 2.74 -0.64 -10.45
N LEU A 90 2.40 -1.26 -9.32
CA LEU A 90 1.13 -1.97 -9.16
C LEU A 90 -0.07 -1.00 -9.13
N ALA A 91 0.09 0.17 -8.53
CA ALA A 91 -0.90 1.23 -8.48
C ALA A 91 -1.12 1.85 -9.86
N ALA A 92 -0.04 2.16 -10.59
CA ALA A 92 -0.12 2.60 -11.97
C ALA A 92 -0.85 1.56 -12.83
N PHE A 93 -0.48 0.29 -12.70
CA PHE A 93 -1.18 -0.82 -13.37
C PHE A 93 -2.67 -0.88 -13.08
N ALA A 94 -3.07 -0.69 -11.81
CA ALA A 94 -4.47 -0.62 -11.45
C ALA A 94 -5.19 0.56 -12.12
N ASP A 95 -4.56 1.73 -12.16
CA ASP A 95 -5.10 2.92 -12.82
C ASP A 95 -5.18 2.76 -14.35
N ASP A 96 -4.20 2.12 -14.98
CA ASP A 96 -4.19 1.77 -16.41
C ASP A 96 -5.37 0.84 -16.76
N ILE A 97 -5.61 -0.19 -15.94
CA ILE A 97 -6.77 -1.08 -16.11
C ILE A 97 -8.06 -0.26 -16.02
N GLU A 98 -8.23 0.56 -14.98
CA GLU A 98 -9.43 1.39 -14.82
C GLU A 98 -9.65 2.34 -16.01
N ARG A 99 -8.59 2.98 -16.52
CA ARG A 99 -8.65 3.81 -17.73
C ARG A 99 -9.09 2.98 -18.94
N SER A 100 -8.56 1.78 -19.11
CA SER A 100 -8.94 0.90 -20.21
C SER A 100 -10.41 0.47 -20.14
N LEU A 101 -10.94 0.24 -18.93
CA LEU A 101 -12.35 -0.14 -18.72
C LEU A 101 -13.33 1.00 -19.10
N GLN A 102 -12.86 2.24 -19.07
CA GLN A 102 -13.64 3.42 -19.47
C GLN A 102 -13.66 3.63 -21.00
N LYS A 103 -12.80 2.96 -21.77
CA LYS A 103 -12.79 3.07 -23.23
C LYS A 103 -14.07 2.43 -23.81
N GLU A 104 -14.69 3.10 -24.78
CA GLU A 104 -15.95 2.64 -25.39
C GLU A 104 -15.77 1.37 -26.24
N ASN A 105 -14.59 1.20 -26.86
CA ASN A 105 -14.29 0.07 -27.73
C ASN A 105 -14.01 -1.20 -26.93
N GLU A 106 -14.86 -2.22 -27.05
CA GLU A 106 -14.71 -3.50 -26.33
C GLU A 106 -13.41 -4.24 -26.65
N ARG A 107 -12.83 -4.04 -27.84
CA ARG A 107 -11.57 -4.69 -28.23
C ARG A 107 -10.35 -4.19 -27.46
N ASP A 108 -10.45 -3.01 -26.87
CA ASP A 108 -9.35 -2.33 -26.16
C ASP A 108 -9.51 -2.42 -24.63
N LYS A 109 -10.45 -3.25 -24.15
CA LYS A 109 -10.73 -3.41 -22.72
C LYS A 109 -9.82 -4.47 -22.11
N HIS A 110 -8.96 -4.03 -21.21
CA HIS A 110 -8.13 -4.91 -20.40
C HIS A 110 -8.86 -5.25 -19.11
N HIS A 111 -9.10 -6.53 -18.88
CA HIS A 111 -9.75 -7.00 -17.66
C HIS A 111 -8.73 -7.70 -16.77
N ALA A 112 -8.36 -7.08 -15.67
CA ALA A 112 -7.53 -7.71 -14.65
C ALA A 112 -8.00 -7.34 -13.25
N MET A 113 -7.80 -8.27 -12.31
CA MET A 113 -8.19 -8.13 -10.91
C MET A 113 -6.99 -8.45 -10.02
N ILE A 114 -6.56 -7.47 -9.24
CA ILE A 114 -5.52 -7.62 -8.23
C ILE A 114 -6.18 -8.24 -6.99
N VAL A 115 -5.73 -9.44 -6.61
CA VAL A 115 -6.23 -10.14 -5.43
C VAL A 115 -5.16 -10.13 -4.35
N ILE A 116 -5.42 -9.44 -3.25
CA ILE A 116 -4.51 -9.39 -2.11
C ILE A 116 -4.72 -10.63 -1.23
N PRO A 117 -3.71 -11.52 -1.07
CA PRO A 117 -3.80 -12.66 -0.18
C PRO A 117 -4.07 -12.22 1.27
N SER A 118 -4.87 -13.02 1.99
CA SER A 118 -5.14 -12.79 3.42
C SER A 118 -3.86 -12.76 4.27
N ALA A 119 -2.86 -13.58 3.91
CA ALA A 119 -1.56 -13.60 4.56
C ALA A 119 -0.77 -12.30 4.37
N VAL A 120 -0.85 -11.69 3.18
CA VAL A 120 -0.17 -10.42 2.88
C VAL A 120 -0.78 -9.28 3.68
N ALA A 121 -2.12 -9.22 3.73
CA ALA A 121 -2.81 -8.23 4.56
C ALA A 121 -2.41 -8.38 6.04
N ALA A 122 -2.31 -9.60 6.55
CA ALA A 122 -1.86 -9.86 7.91
C ALA A 122 -0.40 -9.45 8.14
N GLU A 123 0.51 -9.75 7.22
CA GLU A 123 1.93 -9.38 7.35
C GLU A 123 2.15 -7.87 7.40
N LEU A 124 1.41 -7.10 6.60
CA LEU A 124 1.49 -5.64 6.61
C LEU A 124 1.12 -5.03 7.98
N ASP A 125 0.27 -5.68 8.78
CA ASP A 125 -0.07 -5.23 10.14
C ASP A 125 1.07 -5.46 11.15
N TRP A 126 1.83 -6.55 10.97
CA TRP A 126 2.94 -6.89 11.87
C TRP A 126 4.27 -6.24 11.47
N GLN A 127 4.33 -5.57 10.32
CA GLN A 127 5.52 -4.91 9.82
C GLN A 127 5.88 -3.68 10.67
N LYS A 128 6.90 -3.85 11.53
CA LYS A 128 7.47 -2.78 12.37
C LYS A 128 8.69 -2.09 11.75
N LYS A 129 9.30 -2.67 10.72
CA LYS A 129 10.54 -2.16 10.13
C LYS A 129 10.24 -1.14 9.04
N ASP A 130 9.30 -1.46 8.14
CA ASP A 130 8.99 -0.62 6.98
C ASP A 130 7.65 0.08 7.19
N ILE A 131 7.48 0.77 8.32
CA ILE A 131 6.17 1.31 8.75
C ILE A 131 5.61 2.29 7.72
N TRP A 132 6.46 3.15 7.14
CA TRP A 132 6.04 4.11 6.12
C TRP A 132 5.45 3.44 4.88
N PHE A 133 6.17 2.48 4.29
CA PHE A 133 5.73 1.77 3.09
C PHE A 133 4.56 0.82 3.36
N SER A 134 4.55 0.15 4.51
CA SER A 134 3.42 -0.70 4.94
C SER A 134 2.15 0.12 5.07
N ARG A 135 2.24 1.31 5.69
CA ARG A 135 1.11 2.23 5.84
C ARG A 135 0.62 2.75 4.50
N LYS A 136 1.54 3.13 3.61
CA LYS A 136 1.21 3.54 2.23
C LYS A 136 0.45 2.43 1.50
N ALA A 137 0.93 1.18 1.59
CA ALA A 137 0.27 0.02 0.99
C ALA A 137 -1.14 -0.21 1.55
N ILE A 138 -1.31 -0.18 2.87
CA ILE A 138 -2.62 -0.34 3.53
C ILE A 138 -3.61 0.75 3.08
N VAL A 139 -3.16 2.01 3.06
CA VAL A 139 -3.97 3.15 2.60
C VAL A 139 -4.40 2.95 1.14
N TRP A 140 -3.47 2.60 0.26
CA TRP A 140 -3.76 2.35 -1.14
C TRP A 140 -4.75 1.19 -1.32
N MET A 141 -4.51 0.05 -0.65
CA MET A 141 -5.40 -1.11 -0.70
C MET A 141 -6.82 -0.76 -0.25
N TRP A 142 -6.94 0.03 0.82
CA TRP A 142 -8.21 0.46 1.36
C TRP A 142 -8.97 1.43 0.44
N GLU A 143 -8.26 2.42 -0.13
CA GLU A 143 -8.88 3.35 -1.09
C GLU A 143 -9.30 2.64 -2.37
N LYS A 144 -8.48 1.70 -2.87
CA LYS A 144 -8.78 0.94 -4.09
C LYS A 144 -9.86 -0.12 -3.89
N SER A 145 -9.92 -0.81 -2.75
CA SER A 145 -10.97 -1.81 -2.50
C SER A 145 -12.38 -1.20 -2.47
N LYS A 146 -12.51 0.07 -2.01
CA LYS A 146 -13.78 0.81 -2.06
C LYS A 146 -14.30 1.04 -3.48
N GLN A 147 -13.42 1.08 -4.46
CA GLN A 147 -13.79 1.32 -5.86
C GLN A 147 -14.31 0.04 -6.53
N LYS A 148 -14.00 -1.15 -5.97
CA LYS A 148 -14.52 -2.46 -6.40
C LYS A 148 -14.39 -2.77 -7.91
N ASN A 149 -13.35 -2.25 -8.56
CA ASN A 149 -13.19 -2.45 -10.00
C ASN A 149 -11.97 -3.30 -10.36
N VAL A 150 -10.84 -3.09 -9.65
CA VAL A 150 -9.54 -3.67 -10.02
C VAL A 150 -8.82 -4.32 -8.85
N LEU A 151 -9.26 -4.10 -7.61
CA LEU A 151 -8.62 -4.65 -6.43
C LEU A 151 -9.64 -5.27 -5.48
N LYS A 152 -9.33 -6.47 -4.99
CA LYS A 152 -10.08 -7.16 -3.94
C LYS A 152 -9.17 -7.89 -2.95
N GLY A 153 -9.68 -8.13 -1.75
CA GLY A 153 -9.05 -9.07 -0.83
C GLY A 153 -9.48 -10.51 -1.14
N GLN A 154 -8.63 -11.47 -0.77
CA GLN A 154 -8.98 -12.90 -0.73
C GLN A 154 -10.02 -13.14 0.37
N ALA A 155 -11.17 -13.73 0.01
CA ALA A 155 -12.16 -14.15 1.00
C ALA A 155 -11.79 -15.48 1.69
N ASP A 156 -12.35 -15.75 2.87
CA ASP A 156 -12.01 -16.93 3.68
C ASP A 156 -12.28 -18.28 3.00
N HIS A 157 -13.21 -18.29 2.04
CA HIS A 157 -13.59 -19.46 1.25
C HIS A 157 -12.81 -19.58 -0.06
N GLU A 158 -11.97 -18.59 -0.40
CA GLU A 158 -11.15 -18.56 -1.61
C GLU A 158 -9.76 -19.18 -1.36
N ARG A 159 -9.75 -20.43 -0.89
CA ARG A 159 -8.54 -21.21 -0.54
C ARG A 159 -8.72 -22.67 -0.90
N LEU A 160 -7.63 -23.36 -1.27
CA LEU A 160 -7.67 -24.79 -1.59
C LEU A 160 -7.39 -25.64 -0.36
N LYS A 161 -6.42 -25.23 0.47
CA LYS A 161 -5.97 -26.00 1.63
C LYS A 161 -5.70 -25.06 2.82
N ALA A 162 -5.82 -25.62 4.03
CA ALA A 162 -5.33 -24.93 5.22
C ALA A 162 -3.79 -24.97 5.21
N CYS A 163 -3.16 -23.80 5.30
CA CYS A 163 -1.72 -23.64 5.30
C CYS A 163 -1.22 -22.97 6.58
N ASP A 164 -0.04 -23.42 7.04
CA ASP A 164 0.61 -22.98 8.25
C ASP A 164 1.55 -21.78 8.02
N SER A 165 2.28 -21.76 6.90
CA SER A 165 3.15 -20.63 6.53
C SER A 165 2.47 -19.60 5.63
N ASN A 166 2.94 -18.37 5.68
CA ASN A 166 2.40 -17.28 4.86
C ASN A 166 2.72 -17.48 3.37
N ASP A 167 3.94 -17.90 3.03
CA ASP A 167 4.31 -18.28 1.66
C ASP A 167 3.34 -19.30 1.05
N ARG A 168 3.01 -20.35 1.81
CA ARG A 168 2.06 -21.37 1.35
C ARG A 168 0.66 -20.81 1.19
N LYS A 169 0.21 -19.90 2.06
CA LYS A 169 -1.09 -19.22 1.92
C LYS A 169 -1.13 -18.33 0.68
N ILE A 170 -0.03 -17.66 0.34
CA ILE A 170 0.08 -16.85 -0.88
C ILE A 170 0.03 -17.74 -2.12
N ILE A 171 0.78 -18.84 -2.13
CA ILE A 171 0.73 -19.82 -3.22
C ILE A 171 -0.67 -20.45 -3.32
N ASP A 172 -1.29 -20.83 -2.21
CA ASP A 172 -2.65 -21.39 -2.17
C ASP A 172 -3.68 -20.43 -2.77
N CYS A 173 -3.59 -19.14 -2.44
CA CYS A 173 -4.38 -18.08 -3.07
C CYS A 173 -4.17 -18.07 -4.59
N ALA A 174 -2.92 -18.01 -5.05
CA ALA A 174 -2.60 -17.98 -6.47
C ALA A 174 -3.11 -19.23 -7.22
N LEU A 175 -2.94 -20.42 -6.64
CA LEU A 175 -3.45 -21.67 -7.19
C LEU A 175 -4.98 -21.69 -7.25
N PHE A 176 -5.67 -21.19 -6.22
CA PHE A 176 -7.13 -21.10 -6.20
C PHE A 176 -7.66 -20.27 -7.38
N PHE A 177 -7.05 -19.13 -7.66
CA PHE A 177 -7.45 -18.29 -8.80
C PHE A 177 -6.98 -18.85 -10.14
N ALA A 178 -5.83 -19.54 -10.18
CA ALA A 178 -5.33 -20.21 -11.39
C ALA A 178 -6.27 -21.33 -11.88
N GLN A 179 -6.98 -22.01 -10.96
CA GLN A 179 -8.04 -22.97 -11.33
C GLN A 179 -9.22 -22.33 -12.06
N LYS A 180 -9.41 -21.02 -11.89
CA LYS A 180 -10.53 -20.28 -12.49
C LYS A 180 -10.11 -19.61 -13.80
N ARG A 181 -8.98 -18.89 -13.80
CA ARG A 181 -8.49 -18.08 -14.93
C ARG A 181 -6.97 -17.92 -14.86
N ARG A 182 -6.36 -17.41 -15.95
CA ARG A 182 -4.92 -17.07 -15.98
C ARG A 182 -4.58 -16.13 -14.82
N THR A 183 -3.60 -16.53 -14.03
CA THR A 183 -3.21 -15.86 -12.79
C THR A 183 -1.71 -15.62 -12.79
N LEU A 184 -1.29 -14.43 -12.36
CA LEU A 184 0.11 -14.04 -12.24
C LEU A 184 0.45 -13.80 -10.78
N LEU A 185 1.28 -14.66 -10.18
CA LEU A 185 1.89 -14.40 -8.89
C LEU A 185 3.09 -13.46 -9.07
N CYS A 186 3.06 -12.30 -8.42
CA CYS A 186 4.16 -11.35 -8.40
C CYS A 186 4.85 -11.40 -7.04
N SER A 187 6.15 -11.68 -7.02
CA SER A 187 6.93 -11.73 -5.78
C SER A 187 8.39 -11.37 -6.01
N ALA A 188 8.96 -10.58 -5.11
CA ALA A 188 10.41 -10.33 -5.08
C ALA A 188 11.19 -11.47 -4.40
N ASP A 189 10.53 -12.36 -3.66
CA ASP A 189 11.16 -13.52 -3.03
C ASP A 189 11.36 -14.66 -4.04
N ARG A 190 12.62 -14.93 -4.37
CA ARG A 190 13.00 -16.01 -5.29
C ARG A 190 12.57 -17.38 -4.81
N ASN A 191 12.54 -17.62 -3.49
CA ASN A 191 12.10 -18.90 -2.94
C ASN A 191 10.60 -19.09 -3.14
N LEU A 192 9.80 -18.04 -2.89
CA LEU A 192 8.36 -18.05 -3.14
C LEU A 192 8.08 -18.30 -4.63
N CYS A 193 8.78 -17.58 -5.52
CA CYS A 193 8.66 -17.77 -6.96
C CYS A 193 8.98 -19.21 -7.40
N PHE A 194 10.07 -19.78 -6.88
CA PHE A 194 10.48 -21.15 -7.20
C PHE A 194 9.44 -22.17 -6.71
N GLN A 195 8.96 -22.00 -5.47
CA GLN A 195 7.94 -22.87 -4.89
C GLN A 195 6.62 -22.80 -5.66
N ALA A 196 6.19 -21.63 -6.10
CA ALA A 196 5.00 -21.45 -6.91
C ALA A 196 5.14 -22.08 -8.30
N SER A 197 6.29 -21.87 -8.96
CA SER A 197 6.56 -22.43 -10.28
C SER A 197 6.59 -23.98 -10.27
N SER A 198 7.06 -24.57 -9.17
CA SER A 198 7.12 -26.03 -9.02
C SER A 198 5.75 -26.70 -8.78
N GLN A 199 4.68 -25.93 -8.58
CA GLN A 199 3.32 -26.50 -8.45
C GLN A 199 2.78 -27.07 -9.78
N GLY A 200 3.35 -26.65 -10.93
CA GLY A 200 3.00 -27.20 -12.24
C GLY A 200 1.61 -26.81 -12.77
N GLU A 201 0.97 -25.80 -12.17
CA GLU A 201 -0.33 -25.29 -12.61
C GLU A 201 -0.18 -24.46 -13.90
N VAL A 202 -0.84 -24.88 -14.98
CA VAL A 202 -0.64 -24.32 -16.33
C VAL A 202 -1.11 -22.87 -16.42
N ASN A 203 -2.14 -22.52 -15.65
CA ASN A 203 -2.70 -21.17 -15.62
C ASN A 203 -1.96 -20.21 -14.66
N LEU A 204 -0.97 -20.70 -13.92
CA LEU A 204 -0.20 -19.89 -12.98
C LEU A 204 1.12 -19.42 -13.60
N GLY A 205 1.18 -18.15 -13.96
CA GLY A 205 2.43 -17.44 -14.22
C GLY A 205 3.07 -16.98 -12.91
N VAL A 206 4.40 -16.92 -12.90
CA VAL A 206 5.17 -16.36 -11.78
C VAL A 206 6.10 -15.30 -12.32
N MET A 207 6.15 -14.16 -11.65
CA MET A 207 6.95 -13.03 -12.07
C MET A 207 7.71 -12.42 -10.89
N ASN A 208 9.01 -12.21 -11.09
CA ASN A 208 9.90 -11.59 -10.12
C ASN A 208 10.44 -10.25 -10.66
N PRO A 209 10.26 -9.12 -9.94
CA PRO A 209 10.74 -7.81 -10.38
C PRO A 209 12.26 -7.68 -10.43
N LEU A 210 12.99 -8.57 -9.74
CA LEU A 210 14.45 -8.62 -9.72
C LEU A 210 15.03 -9.54 -10.80
N ASP A 211 14.21 -10.11 -11.67
CA ASP A 211 14.70 -10.87 -12.82
C ASP A 211 15.28 -9.91 -13.87
N TYR A 212 16.39 -10.29 -14.50
CA TYR A 212 17.07 -9.47 -15.52
C TYR A 212 16.18 -9.20 -16.74
N LYS A 213 15.15 -10.02 -16.95
CA LYS A 213 14.13 -9.82 -18.00
C LYS A 213 13.15 -8.71 -17.65
N ASN A 214 13.06 -8.35 -16.38
CA ASN A 214 12.12 -7.38 -15.82
C ASN A 214 12.86 -6.18 -15.22
N LEU A 215 14.05 -5.86 -15.74
CA LEU A 215 14.71 -4.59 -15.43
C LEU A 215 13.69 -3.49 -15.65
N ARG A 216 13.47 -2.66 -14.62
CA ARG A 216 12.48 -1.56 -14.63
C ARG A 216 11.02 -2.03 -14.55
N TRP A 217 10.71 -2.73 -13.46
CA TRP A 217 9.34 -3.12 -13.09
C TRP A 217 8.34 -1.96 -13.18
N SER A 218 7.32 -2.10 -14.02
CA SER A 218 6.37 -1.04 -14.35
C SER A 218 4.99 -1.58 -14.69
N SER A 219 4.00 -0.68 -14.77
CA SER A 219 2.66 -0.99 -15.27
C SER A 219 2.72 -1.66 -16.65
N ARG A 220 3.60 -1.16 -17.53
CA ARG A 220 3.90 -1.71 -18.84
C ARG A 220 4.41 -3.15 -18.83
N VAL A 221 5.37 -3.48 -17.97
CA VAL A 221 5.88 -4.86 -17.86
C VAL A 221 4.79 -5.82 -17.41
N LEU A 222 3.97 -5.41 -16.44
CA LEU A 222 2.81 -6.19 -15.98
C LEU A 222 1.78 -6.38 -17.09
N GLY A 223 1.43 -5.30 -17.82
CA GLY A 223 0.51 -5.33 -18.94
C GLY A 223 0.98 -6.25 -20.06
N SER A 224 2.24 -6.12 -20.48
CA SER A 224 2.85 -6.95 -21.53
C SER A 224 2.82 -8.44 -21.17
N ALA A 225 3.08 -8.79 -19.92
CA ALA A 225 3.08 -10.20 -19.51
C ALA A 225 1.69 -10.83 -19.40
N LEU A 226 0.66 -10.04 -19.10
CA LEU A 226 -0.72 -10.53 -18.99
C LEU A 226 -1.39 -10.56 -20.37
N PHE A 227 -1.34 -9.43 -21.08
CA PHE A 227 -2.11 -9.19 -22.29
C PHE A 227 -1.31 -9.44 -23.57
N GLY A 228 0.02 -9.37 -23.51
CA GLY A 228 0.91 -9.48 -24.67
C GLY A 228 1.60 -8.16 -25.01
N PRO A 229 2.73 -8.21 -25.75
CA PRO A 229 3.52 -7.02 -26.10
C PRO A 229 2.76 -6.03 -27.00
N GLU A 230 1.73 -6.47 -27.71
CA GLU A 230 0.90 -5.60 -28.54
C GLU A 230 0.13 -4.55 -27.74
N PHE A 231 -0.09 -4.77 -26.45
CA PHE A 231 -0.79 -3.85 -25.55
C PHE A 231 0.15 -2.98 -24.72
N GLU A 232 1.46 -3.09 -24.89
CA GLU A 232 2.48 -2.41 -24.08
C GLU A 232 2.30 -0.88 -24.03
N HIS A 233 1.79 -0.29 -25.12
CA HIS A 233 1.57 1.15 -25.27
C HIS A 233 0.36 1.69 -24.49
N ASP A 234 -0.54 0.82 -24.03
CA ASP A 234 -1.70 1.21 -23.21
C ASP A 234 -1.36 1.39 -21.73
N PHE A 235 -0.14 1.02 -21.33
CA PHE A 235 0.31 1.02 -19.95
C PHE A 235 1.46 2.02 -19.72
N GLU A 236 1.46 2.62 -18.52
CA GLU A 236 2.49 3.58 -18.11
C GLU A 236 3.89 2.92 -18.09
N ASP A 237 4.87 3.65 -18.63
CA ASP A 237 6.26 3.21 -18.65
C ASP A 237 6.87 3.18 -17.25
N TRP A 238 8.06 2.62 -17.13
CA TRP A 238 8.80 2.67 -15.88
C TRP A 238 9.06 4.10 -15.43
N SER A 239 8.91 4.29 -14.13
CA SER A 239 9.28 5.53 -13.49
C SER A 239 9.99 5.22 -12.15
N PRO A 240 11.04 5.97 -11.81
CA PRO A 240 11.84 5.70 -10.62
C PRO A 240 10.98 5.80 -9.37
N THR A 241 11.05 4.76 -8.52
CA THR A 241 10.28 4.65 -7.27
C THR A 241 11.20 4.96 -6.11
N TYR A 242 10.76 5.87 -5.23
CA TYR A 242 11.49 6.12 -3.98
C TYR A 242 11.20 5.01 -2.98
N THR A 243 12.26 4.33 -2.54
CA THR A 243 12.27 3.30 -1.50
C THR A 243 13.29 3.68 -0.42
N GLU A 244 13.29 2.96 0.71
CA GLU A 244 14.32 3.16 1.76
C GLU A 244 15.75 2.88 1.25
N ARG A 245 15.88 2.04 0.21
CA ARG A 245 17.17 1.67 -0.38
C ARG A 245 17.61 2.61 -1.49
N SER A 246 16.75 3.54 -1.90
CA SER A 246 17.06 4.45 -3.00
C SER A 246 18.22 5.35 -2.61
N ASN A 247 19.23 5.39 -3.47
CA ASN A 247 20.37 6.28 -3.34
C ASN A 247 20.03 7.63 -3.98
N VAL A 248 19.93 8.68 -3.19
CA VAL A 248 19.54 10.01 -3.68
C VAL A 248 20.78 10.74 -4.20
N VAL A 249 20.88 10.89 -5.52
CA VAL A 249 22.02 11.50 -6.21
C VAL A 249 21.73 12.97 -6.53
N ARG A 250 22.72 13.85 -6.28
CA ARG A 250 22.64 15.28 -6.60
C ARG A 250 23.38 15.59 -7.89
N LEU A 251 22.77 16.43 -8.74
CA LEU A 251 23.35 16.84 -10.02
C LEU A 251 24.71 17.57 -9.89
N ASN A 252 24.96 18.20 -8.74
CA ASN A 252 26.19 18.98 -8.50
C ASN A 252 27.34 18.14 -7.92
N ASP A 253 27.06 16.91 -7.48
CA ASP A 253 28.06 16.03 -6.87
C ASP A 253 28.76 15.14 -7.90
N THR A 254 28.27 15.09 -9.14
CA THR A 254 29.04 14.53 -10.26
C THR A 254 30.22 15.46 -10.56
N PRO A 255 31.47 15.05 -10.30
CA PRO A 255 32.62 15.88 -10.58
C PRO A 255 32.58 16.22 -12.08
N SER A 256 32.54 17.52 -12.36
CA SER A 256 32.71 18.09 -13.70
C SER A 256 34.13 17.80 -14.17
N ASP A 257 34.43 16.54 -14.47
CA ASP A 257 35.71 16.13 -15.03
C ASP A 257 35.70 16.51 -16.51
N ASP A 258 36.12 17.75 -16.78
CA ASP A 258 36.21 18.44 -18.07
C ASP A 258 37.23 17.79 -19.05
N THR A 259 37.60 16.53 -18.81
CA THR A 259 38.54 15.73 -19.62
C THR A 259 38.17 14.25 -19.75
N GLY A 260 36.94 13.87 -19.40
CA GLY A 260 36.49 12.47 -19.46
C GLY A 260 35.97 12.09 -20.85
N MET A 261 36.68 11.18 -21.52
CA MET A 261 36.17 10.42 -22.67
C MET A 261 34.74 9.91 -22.41
N ASP A 262 33.87 9.85 -23.44
CA ASP A 262 32.53 9.25 -23.37
C ASP A 262 32.61 7.88 -22.65
N VAL A 263 32.31 7.86 -21.35
CA VAL A 263 32.09 6.63 -20.61
C VAL A 263 30.63 6.32 -20.83
N ASP A 264 30.35 5.20 -21.51
CA ASP A 264 29.00 4.71 -21.73
C ASP A 264 28.23 4.72 -20.38
N THR A 265 27.33 5.69 -20.21
CA THR A 265 26.51 5.95 -19.01
C THR A 265 25.44 4.88 -18.78
N ASP A 266 25.73 3.63 -19.16
CA ASP A 266 24.78 2.51 -19.15
C ASP A 266 24.74 1.79 -17.79
N HIS A 267 25.41 2.30 -16.76
CA HIS A 267 25.43 1.71 -15.41
C HIS A 267 25.01 2.74 -14.35
N MET A 268 23.87 3.43 -14.55
CA MET A 268 23.14 3.91 -13.37
C MET A 268 22.63 2.68 -12.63
N ASP A 269 23.03 2.52 -11.37
CA ASP A 269 22.48 1.48 -10.53
C ASP A 269 20.96 1.69 -10.46
N VAL A 270 20.20 0.60 -10.49
CA VAL A 270 18.71 0.61 -10.54
C VAL A 270 18.11 1.39 -9.35
N ASP A 271 18.89 1.59 -8.29
CA ASP A 271 18.51 2.23 -7.05
C ASP A 271 18.85 3.74 -7.00
N ASP A 272 19.56 4.29 -7.99
CA ASP A 272 19.88 5.72 -8.05
C ASP A 272 18.66 6.54 -8.47
N ILE A 273 18.33 7.55 -7.68
CA ILE A 273 17.25 8.50 -7.96
C ILE A 273 17.76 9.93 -7.80
N TYR A 274 17.44 10.81 -8.74
CA TYR A 274 17.78 12.22 -8.61
C TYR A 274 17.04 12.88 -7.44
N GLU A 275 17.69 13.82 -6.75
CA GLU A 275 17.09 14.54 -5.61
C GLU A 275 15.71 15.14 -5.94
N GLU A 276 15.57 15.73 -7.13
CA GLU A 276 14.30 16.33 -7.57
C GLU A 276 13.18 15.28 -7.67
N ASP A 277 13.49 14.11 -8.22
CA ASP A 277 12.53 13.01 -8.35
C ASP A 277 12.21 12.42 -6.97
N ALA A 278 13.20 12.25 -6.11
CA ALA A 278 12.98 11.77 -4.74
C ALA A 278 12.04 12.70 -3.95
N GLN A 279 12.24 14.02 -4.05
CA GLN A 279 11.35 15.02 -3.45
C GLN A 279 9.93 14.93 -4.00
N ASN A 280 9.78 14.77 -5.32
CA ASN A 280 8.48 14.61 -5.96
C ASN A 280 7.75 13.34 -5.48
N ARG A 281 8.47 12.23 -5.39
CA ARG A 281 7.91 10.94 -4.94
C ARG A 281 7.50 11.01 -3.47
N VAL A 282 8.35 11.50 -2.58
CA VAL A 282 8.01 11.63 -1.16
C VAL A 282 6.84 12.58 -0.97
N HIS A 283 6.77 13.68 -1.73
CA HIS A 283 5.63 14.60 -1.67
C HIS A 283 4.30 13.93 -2.05
N HIS A 284 4.28 13.16 -3.14
CA HIS A 284 3.09 12.39 -3.51
C HIS A 284 2.70 11.39 -2.42
N GLN A 285 3.68 10.68 -1.84
CA GLN A 285 3.42 9.73 -0.75
C GLN A 285 2.81 10.41 0.48
N ILE A 286 3.31 11.61 0.84
CA ILE A 286 2.72 12.43 1.91
C ILE A 286 1.29 12.83 1.59
N CYS A 287 1.02 13.26 0.36
CA CYS A 287 -0.34 13.61 -0.06
C CYS A 287 -1.28 12.42 0.14
N ASP A 288 -0.89 11.23 -0.33
CA ASP A 288 -1.72 10.02 -0.23
C ASP A 288 -1.96 9.62 1.24
N VAL A 289 -0.90 9.51 2.04
CA VAL A 289 -0.98 9.05 3.43
C VAL A 289 -1.73 10.05 4.30
N PHE A 290 -1.39 11.34 4.24
CA PHE A 290 -2.01 12.33 5.12
C PHE A 290 -3.43 12.70 4.71
N VAL A 291 -3.76 12.71 3.42
CA VAL A 291 -5.15 12.92 3.01
C VAL A 291 -6.04 11.77 3.49
N ALA A 292 -5.56 10.52 3.43
CA ALA A 292 -6.29 9.37 3.96
C ALA A 292 -6.46 9.44 5.49
N LEU A 293 -5.39 9.77 6.22
CA LEU A 293 -5.42 9.99 7.67
C LEU A 293 -6.42 11.07 8.09
N LEU A 294 -6.40 12.22 7.42
CA LEU A 294 -7.31 13.32 7.71
C LEU A 294 -8.76 12.93 7.39
N ARG A 295 -9.02 12.21 6.30
CA ARG A 295 -10.36 11.70 5.99
C ARG A 295 -10.87 10.75 7.05
N GLU A 296 -10.02 9.82 7.51
CA GLU A 296 -10.43 8.87 8.54
C GLU A 296 -10.67 9.56 9.89
N LEU A 297 -9.88 10.59 10.21
CA LEU A 297 -10.10 11.45 11.38
C LEU A 297 -11.49 12.12 11.33
N VAL A 298 -11.85 12.70 10.18
CA VAL A 298 -13.18 13.30 9.96
C VAL A 298 -14.28 12.24 10.04
N ALA A 299 -14.11 11.08 9.39
CA ALA A 299 -15.09 10.00 9.40
C ALA A 299 -15.33 9.46 10.81
N SER A 300 -14.26 9.29 11.59
CA SER A 300 -14.31 8.87 12.99
C SER A 300 -15.08 9.86 13.86
N ASP A 301 -14.82 11.16 13.69
CA ASP A 301 -15.58 12.20 14.39
C ASP A 301 -17.07 12.20 14.02
N GLN A 302 -17.39 12.07 12.73
CA GLN A 302 -18.77 11.99 12.26
C GLN A 302 -19.50 10.76 12.81
N ARG A 303 -18.84 9.59 12.89
CA ARG A 303 -19.42 8.37 13.50
C ARG A 303 -19.72 8.56 14.98
N ASP A 304 -18.81 9.17 15.72
CA ASP A 304 -19.01 9.46 17.14
C ASP A 304 -20.14 10.46 17.37
N TYR A 305 -20.22 11.50 16.51
CA TYR A 305 -21.32 12.44 16.53
C TYR A 305 -22.67 11.74 16.29
N GLN A 306 -22.75 10.85 15.28
CA GLN A 306 -23.95 10.07 14.99
C GLN A 306 -24.32 9.11 16.12
N ARG A 307 -23.35 8.47 16.78
CA ARG A 307 -23.60 7.61 17.96
C ARG A 307 -24.20 8.42 19.11
N ARG A 308 -23.58 9.55 19.48
CA ARG A 308 -24.09 10.45 20.54
C ARG A 308 -25.49 11.01 20.23
N ALA A 309 -25.76 11.27 18.95
CA ALA A 309 -27.09 11.69 18.51
C ALA A 309 -28.14 10.60 18.74
N ARG A 310 -27.83 9.34 18.42
CA ARG A 310 -28.71 8.18 18.67
C ARG A 310 -28.92 7.92 20.16
N ASP A 311 -27.89 8.12 20.98
CA ASP A 311 -27.94 7.90 22.42
C ASP A 311 -28.68 9.02 23.19
N GLY A 312 -29.23 10.01 22.48
CA GLY A 312 -30.01 11.11 23.07
C GLY A 312 -29.19 12.07 23.94
N THR A 313 -27.86 11.93 23.97
CA THR A 313 -26.93 12.80 24.70
C THR A 313 -26.55 14.05 23.92
N ALA A 314 -26.77 14.08 22.61
CA ALA A 314 -26.69 15.29 21.81
C ALA A 314 -28.05 16.01 21.74
N ALA A 315 -28.02 17.35 21.77
CA ALA A 315 -29.21 18.18 21.56
C ALA A 315 -30.01 17.68 20.34
N SER A 316 -31.32 17.48 20.54
CA SER A 316 -32.32 16.93 19.62
C SER A 316 -31.87 16.79 18.16
N ILE A 317 -31.96 15.57 17.60
CA ILE A 317 -31.78 15.27 16.17
C ILE A 317 -32.69 16.16 15.29
N HIS A 318 -33.78 16.69 15.85
CA HIS A 318 -34.72 17.59 15.18
C HIS A 318 -34.36 19.08 15.30
N ALA A 319 -33.21 19.45 15.90
CA ALA A 319 -32.74 20.83 15.88
C ALA A 319 -32.46 21.23 14.42
N PRO A 320 -33.17 22.25 13.88
CA PRO A 320 -33.05 22.60 12.47
C PRO A 320 -31.61 23.00 12.13
N SER A 321 -31.14 22.59 10.96
CA SER A 321 -29.79 22.90 10.46
C SER A 321 -29.51 24.40 10.39
N SER A 322 -30.55 25.24 10.30
CA SER A 322 -30.47 26.70 10.36
C SER A 322 -30.04 27.27 11.72
N SER A 323 -30.08 26.48 12.80
CA SER A 323 -29.59 26.87 14.13
C SER A 323 -28.09 26.63 14.32
N ARG A 324 -27.44 25.95 13.36
CA ARG A 324 -25.99 25.75 13.40
C ARG A 324 -25.33 27.03 12.89
N SER A 325 -24.36 27.54 13.64
CA SER A 325 -23.54 28.68 13.22
C SER A 325 -23.09 28.48 11.77
N ILE A 326 -23.13 29.55 10.95
CA ILE A 326 -22.61 29.55 9.58
C ILE A 326 -21.14 29.09 9.54
N HIS A 327 -20.44 29.22 10.67
CA HIS A 327 -19.05 28.81 10.85
C HIS A 327 -18.87 27.38 11.41
N ALA A 328 -19.95 26.65 11.67
CA ALA A 328 -19.85 25.27 12.11
C ALA A 328 -19.41 24.36 10.94
N PRO A 329 -18.52 23.38 11.17
CA PRO A 329 -18.11 22.45 10.12
C PRO A 329 -19.33 21.75 9.51
N LYS A 330 -19.30 21.52 8.19
CA LYS A 330 -20.35 20.79 7.46
C LYS A 330 -20.33 19.29 7.84
N ARG A 331 -20.85 18.95 9.01
CA ARG A 331 -20.87 17.58 9.56
C ARG A 331 -21.79 16.61 8.81
N ASP A 332 -22.70 17.14 8.00
CA ASP A 332 -23.71 16.33 7.30
C ASP A 332 -23.23 15.88 5.90
N VAL A 333 -22.09 16.40 5.42
CA VAL A 333 -21.51 16.00 4.13
C VAL A 333 -20.75 14.69 4.29
N LYS A 334 -20.92 13.76 3.34
CA LYS A 334 -20.17 12.50 3.33
C LYS A 334 -18.68 12.80 3.08
N VAL A 335 -17.80 12.17 3.86
CA VAL A 335 -16.35 12.38 3.75
C VAL A 335 -15.79 12.11 2.35
N THR A 336 -16.39 11.16 1.61
CA THR A 336 -16.03 10.85 0.21
C THR A 336 -16.22 12.02 -0.74
N ASP A 337 -17.17 12.90 -0.43
CA ASP A 337 -17.59 14.00 -1.28
C ASP A 337 -16.88 15.31 -0.90
N MET A 338 -16.15 15.31 0.22
CA MET A 338 -15.40 16.46 0.70
C MET A 338 -14.14 16.70 -0.14
N THR A 339 -13.90 17.95 -0.50
CA THR A 339 -12.62 18.36 -1.08
C THR A 339 -11.52 18.36 0.00
N ILE A 340 -10.25 18.40 -0.41
CA ILE A 340 -9.13 18.50 0.53
C ILE A 340 -9.25 19.79 1.37
N ALA A 341 -9.68 20.89 0.76
CA ALA A 341 -9.95 22.14 1.48
C ALA A 341 -11.06 21.95 2.53
N ASP A 342 -12.18 21.31 2.18
CA ASP A 342 -13.24 21.01 3.16
C ASP A 342 -12.74 20.13 4.31
N ILE A 343 -11.87 19.15 4.02
CA ILE A 343 -11.27 18.27 5.03
C ILE A 343 -10.34 19.05 5.96
N VAL A 344 -9.43 19.87 5.40
CA VAL A 344 -8.50 20.71 6.17
C VAL A 344 -9.26 21.71 7.04
N ASP A 345 -10.27 22.36 6.47
CA ASP A 345 -11.15 23.26 7.21
C ASP A 345 -11.87 22.53 8.34
N TYR A 346 -12.40 21.32 8.10
CA TYR A 346 -13.06 20.53 9.13
C TYR A 346 -12.12 20.21 10.30
N VAL A 347 -10.93 19.68 10.01
CA VAL A 347 -9.97 19.25 11.05
C VAL A 347 -9.35 20.42 11.79
N ALA A 348 -9.41 21.64 11.24
CA ALA A 348 -8.99 22.85 11.93
C ALA A 348 -9.90 23.20 13.12
N TYR A 349 -11.10 22.62 13.23
CA TYR A 349 -12.04 22.83 14.34
C TYR A 349 -12.25 21.54 15.17
N PRO A 350 -11.28 21.15 16.01
CA PRO A 350 -11.38 19.96 16.83
C PRO A 350 -12.54 20.04 17.85
N PRO A 351 -13.06 18.89 18.33
CA PRO A 351 -14.12 18.85 19.34
C PRO A 351 -13.79 19.55 20.67
N SER A 352 -12.49 19.75 20.96
CA SER A 352 -12.01 20.50 22.13
C SER A 352 -12.35 21.99 22.09
N GLY A 353 -12.81 22.51 20.95
CA GLY A 353 -13.40 23.84 20.80
C GLY A 353 -12.42 24.97 20.53
N ARG A 354 -11.10 24.72 20.51
CA ARG A 354 -10.10 25.71 20.10
C ARG A 354 -9.68 25.47 18.65
N PRO A 355 -9.97 26.39 17.71
CA PRO A 355 -9.54 26.26 16.33
C PRO A 355 -8.00 26.23 16.23
N VAL A 356 -7.49 25.37 15.36
CA VAL A 356 -6.07 25.29 15.03
C VAL A 356 -5.73 26.40 14.06
N GLN A 357 -4.75 27.25 14.41
CA GLN A 357 -4.25 28.27 13.50
C GLN A 357 -3.27 27.67 12.49
N LEU A 358 -3.77 27.44 11.29
CA LEU A 358 -2.98 26.98 10.14
C LEU A 358 -2.37 28.16 9.40
N SER A 359 -1.23 27.92 8.78
CA SER A 359 -0.49 28.90 7.99
C SER A 359 -1.18 29.13 6.65
N LYS A 360 -1.09 30.37 6.14
CA LYS A 360 -1.68 30.73 4.84
C LYS A 360 -0.73 30.52 3.66
N GLN A 361 0.58 30.46 3.92
CA GLN A 361 1.63 30.39 2.91
C GLN A 361 2.73 29.41 3.38
N PRO A 362 2.81 28.20 2.78
CA PRO A 362 1.82 27.62 1.87
C PRO A 362 0.51 27.30 2.61
N SER A 363 -0.61 27.27 1.89
CA SER A 363 -1.84 26.73 2.47
C SER A 363 -1.77 25.19 2.45
N LEU A 364 -2.17 24.56 3.56
CA LEU A 364 -2.02 23.11 3.73
C LEU A 364 -2.84 22.31 2.70
N ASP A 365 -4.02 22.80 2.33
CA ASP A 365 -4.87 22.20 1.30
C ASP A 365 -4.19 22.17 -0.07
N ARG A 366 -3.43 23.22 -0.41
CA ARG A 366 -2.65 23.30 -1.65
C ARG A 366 -1.42 22.41 -1.61
N PHE A 367 -0.76 22.33 -0.45
CA PHE A 367 0.38 21.42 -0.27
C PHE A 367 -0.02 19.95 -0.42
N LEU A 368 -1.22 19.57 0.04
CA LEU A 368 -1.75 18.20 -0.05
C LEU A 368 -2.51 17.91 -1.36
N ALA A 369 -2.58 18.87 -2.29
CA ALA A 369 -3.33 18.70 -3.52
C ALA A 369 -2.61 17.76 -4.50
N LYS A 370 -3.29 16.67 -4.91
CA LYS A 370 -2.77 15.74 -5.93
C LYS A 370 -2.56 16.45 -7.29
N PRO A 371 -1.56 16.01 -8.07
CA PRO A 371 -1.31 16.52 -9.41
C PRO A 371 -2.52 16.36 -10.35
N TYR A 372 -2.58 17.20 -11.39
CA TYR A 372 -3.55 17.12 -12.50
C TYR A 372 -5.03 17.39 -12.19
N LYS A 373 -5.38 17.87 -10.99
CA LYS A 373 -6.70 18.50 -10.78
C LYS A 373 -6.65 19.92 -11.34
N ALA A 374 -7.29 20.15 -12.48
CA ALA A 374 -7.18 21.36 -13.33
C ALA A 374 -7.42 22.73 -12.65
N ARG A 375 -7.86 22.78 -11.39
CA ARG A 375 -8.19 24.01 -10.65
C ARG A 375 -7.33 24.30 -9.42
N THR A 376 -6.47 23.40 -8.98
CA THR A 376 -5.86 23.51 -7.63
C THR A 376 -4.50 24.21 -7.59
N GLY A 377 -3.95 24.68 -8.71
CA GLY A 377 -2.64 25.35 -8.72
C GLY A 377 -1.54 24.46 -8.10
N TRP A 378 -1.58 23.17 -8.44
CA TRP A 378 -0.71 22.14 -7.92
C TRP A 378 0.77 22.47 -8.22
N ARG A 379 1.65 21.95 -7.39
CA ARG A 379 3.11 22.08 -7.50
C ARG A 379 3.72 20.72 -7.25
N LYS A 380 4.81 20.41 -7.95
CA LYS A 380 5.60 19.21 -7.71
C LYS A 380 6.30 19.31 -6.34
N GLY A 381 6.78 18.19 -5.81
CA GLY A 381 7.51 18.16 -4.54
C GLY A 381 8.73 19.07 -4.52
N ASN A 382 9.51 19.06 -5.60
CA ASN A 382 10.72 19.88 -5.80
C ASN A 382 10.41 21.37 -6.04
N ASP A 383 9.18 21.71 -6.44
CA ASP A 383 8.78 23.11 -6.59
C ASP A 383 8.63 23.77 -5.21
N TRP A 384 8.32 23.03 -4.15
CA TRP A 384 8.13 23.57 -2.80
C TRP A 384 9.47 23.91 -2.14
N SER A 385 9.58 25.10 -1.54
CA SER A 385 10.77 25.43 -0.78
C SER A 385 10.87 24.57 0.49
N ARG A 386 12.08 24.34 1.00
CA ARG A 386 12.26 23.62 2.29
C ARG A 386 11.46 24.25 3.44
N GLN A 387 11.31 25.57 3.42
CA GLN A 387 10.49 26.27 4.41
C GLN A 387 9.00 25.97 4.24
N ASP A 388 8.50 25.88 3.01
CA ASP A 388 7.11 25.51 2.72
C ASP A 388 6.80 24.10 3.27
N TRP A 389 7.71 23.16 3.04
CA TRP A 389 7.66 21.80 3.60
C TRP A 389 7.54 21.80 5.13
N ARG A 390 8.44 22.50 5.83
CA ARG A 390 8.41 22.61 7.29
C ARG A 390 7.10 23.23 7.80
N ILE A 391 6.62 24.28 7.14
CA ILE A 391 5.36 24.93 7.51
C ILE A 391 4.18 23.95 7.38
N ALA A 392 4.07 23.25 6.26
CA ALA A 392 2.98 22.31 6.03
C ALA A 392 3.00 21.11 6.99
N LEU A 393 4.18 20.51 7.23
CA LEU A 393 4.33 19.39 8.16
C LEU A 393 4.07 19.81 9.61
N ARG A 394 4.46 21.02 9.99
CA ARG A 394 4.14 21.59 11.31
C ARG A 394 2.64 21.80 11.48
N ASP A 395 1.96 22.26 10.45
CA ASP A 395 0.51 22.44 10.49
C ASP A 395 -0.22 21.09 10.60
N LEU A 396 0.25 20.04 9.92
CA LEU A 396 -0.22 18.66 10.15
C LEU A 396 0.02 18.19 11.59
N ARG A 397 1.20 18.46 12.16
CA ARG A 397 1.51 18.15 13.57
C ARG A 397 0.55 18.85 14.52
N LYS A 398 0.29 20.15 14.32
CA LYS A 398 -0.69 20.91 15.14
C LYS A 398 -2.08 20.31 15.07
N ILE A 399 -2.53 19.90 13.88
CA ILE A 399 -3.81 19.19 13.71
C ILE A 399 -3.80 17.90 14.52
N GLY A 400 -2.79 17.05 14.36
CA GLY A 400 -2.66 15.80 15.12
C GLY A 400 -2.71 16.01 16.63
N GLN A 401 -1.96 16.98 17.15
CA GLN A 401 -1.95 17.32 18.58
C GLN A 401 -3.29 17.84 19.09
N ALA A 402 -3.99 18.66 18.30
CA ALA A 402 -5.27 19.26 18.70
C ALA A 402 -6.42 18.24 18.79
N TRP A 403 -6.27 17.10 18.12
CA TRP A 403 -7.21 15.97 18.12
C TRP A 403 -6.86 14.87 19.14
N ASP A 404 -5.85 15.09 19.99
CA ASP A 404 -5.42 14.21 21.09
C ASP A 404 -5.27 12.74 20.63
N LYS A 405 -5.89 11.77 21.32
CA LYS A 405 -5.79 10.33 20.99
C LYS A 405 -6.14 10.05 19.52
N LYS A 406 -7.19 10.69 19.00
CA LYS A 406 -7.64 10.49 17.61
C LYS A 406 -6.65 11.04 16.59
N GLY A 407 -5.92 12.10 16.91
CA GLY A 407 -4.91 12.69 16.04
C GLY A 407 -3.50 12.12 16.25
N SER A 408 -3.30 11.24 17.24
CA SER A 408 -1.99 10.73 17.63
C SER A 408 -1.25 10.01 16.49
N ASP A 409 -1.96 9.38 15.56
CA ASP A 409 -1.34 8.70 14.43
C ASP A 409 -0.73 9.68 13.43
N ILE A 410 -1.35 10.85 13.21
CA ILE A 410 -0.75 11.90 12.37
C ILE A 410 0.60 12.31 12.96
N VAL A 411 0.67 12.50 14.28
CA VAL A 411 1.91 12.88 14.97
C VAL A 411 2.96 11.76 14.86
N LYS A 412 2.58 10.51 15.13
CA LYS A 412 3.50 9.37 15.05
C LYS A 412 4.05 9.18 13.64
N VAL A 413 3.21 9.28 12.62
CA VAL A 413 3.63 9.14 11.22
C VAL A 413 4.61 10.24 10.85
N LEU A 414 4.36 11.49 11.27
CA LEU A 414 5.30 12.58 11.04
C LEU A 414 6.65 12.34 11.71
N GLU A 415 6.65 11.92 12.97
CA GLU A 415 7.85 11.85 13.80
C GLU A 415 8.71 10.60 13.58
N PHE A 416 8.07 9.44 13.48
CA PHE A 416 8.76 8.15 13.45
C PHE A 416 8.86 7.56 12.05
N ASP A 417 7.85 7.77 11.21
CA ASP A 417 7.78 7.13 9.89
C ASP A 417 8.38 8.04 8.81
N LEU A 418 7.93 9.30 8.72
CA LEU A 418 8.28 10.20 7.63
C LEU A 418 9.62 10.92 7.82
N LEU A 419 9.94 11.33 9.05
CA LEU A 419 11.12 12.15 9.33
C LEU A 419 12.44 11.55 8.82
N PRO A 420 12.72 10.24 8.98
CA PRO A 420 13.93 9.64 8.43
C PRO A 420 14.04 9.82 6.91
N HIS A 421 12.93 9.65 6.18
CA HIS A 421 12.90 9.80 4.72
C HIS A 421 13.16 11.25 4.28
N LEU A 422 12.64 12.23 5.02
CA LEU A 422 12.90 13.65 4.71
C LEU A 422 14.36 14.02 4.92
N LYS A 423 15.00 13.49 5.97
CA LYS A 423 16.44 13.71 6.19
C LYS A 423 17.27 13.15 5.05
N THR A 424 16.94 11.95 4.57
CA THR A 424 17.60 11.34 3.41
C THR A 424 17.39 12.16 2.14
N VAL A 425 16.14 12.54 1.83
CA VAL A 425 15.81 13.24 0.58
C VAL A 425 16.37 14.66 0.53
N PHE A 426 16.40 15.38 1.65
CA PHE A 426 16.99 16.72 1.71
C PHE A 426 18.50 16.72 2.03
N ALA A 427 19.08 15.55 2.34
CA ALA A 427 20.40 15.35 2.94
C ALA A 427 20.69 16.43 4.01
N ASP A 428 19.79 16.50 4.99
CA ASP A 428 19.78 17.48 6.07
C ASP A 428 19.43 16.75 7.39
N ASP A 429 20.47 16.39 8.16
CA ASP A 429 20.31 15.69 9.44
C ASP A 429 19.56 16.54 10.48
N ASP A 430 19.57 17.87 10.30
CA ASP A 430 18.92 18.87 11.14
C ASP A 430 17.51 19.21 10.64
N PHE A 431 16.94 18.42 9.71
CA PHE A 431 15.55 18.61 9.32
C PHE A 431 14.63 18.34 10.52
N GLU A 432 14.03 19.39 11.05
CA GLU A 432 13.04 19.37 12.12
C GLU A 432 11.66 19.83 11.60
N ILE A 433 10.59 19.24 12.15
CA ILE A 433 9.18 19.53 11.80
C ILE A 433 8.58 20.62 12.71
#